data_AF-I3XDN5-F1
#
_entry.id   AF-I3XDN5-F1
#
_cell.length_a   1.000
_cell.length_b   1.000
_cell.length_c   1.000
_cell.angle_alpha   90.00
_cell.angle_beta   90.00
_cell.angle_gamma   90.00
#
_symmetry.space_group_name_H-M   'P 1'
#
loop_
_entity.id
_entity.type
_entity.pdbx_description
1 polymer ?
#
loop_
_entity_poly.entity_id
_entity_poly.type
_entity_poly.pdbx_seq_one_letter_code
_entity_poly.pdbx_strand_id
1 'polypeptide(L)'
;MNSRYHMITSRYRDEWRKDVGMNRITASVDAPIMAIERLETKLADLRKSNRFSPAGLMEEMKAFAGKDAAPVIRKAGHVVDDFRRGFDQSKANLKVPKPDKSDVAGAILRMDVRNWLKSLNRGELAAVLMAKDAPEEVLLAAYEVPPAMIGADKKFMDDVQEKLIEIHHAPVLKQIDDVSEAVTIANNVVQVTLMDMAKCLMFDQRDRTFRDWFDHVSVEVDRQVEAERLQKQQTGESFARSAALKPSDEEQRRSALNERRIEALNTRAYEYHSDTGALVYNDPELNAA
;
A
#
# COMPACT_ATOMS: atom_id res chain seq x y z
N MET A 1 7.15 5.83 27.28
CA MET A 1 6.89 4.90 26.17
C MET A 1 7.70 3.63 26.39
N ASN A 2 7.07 2.46 26.30
CA ASN A 2 7.74 1.16 26.47
C ASN A 2 8.84 1.01 25.39
N SER A 3 10.07 0.62 25.78
CA SER A 3 11.25 0.62 24.88
C SER A 3 11.02 -0.15 23.57
N ARG A 4 10.21 -1.22 23.60
CA ARG A 4 9.88 -2.05 22.43
C ARG A 4 9.06 -1.30 21.36
N TYR A 5 8.05 -0.52 21.75
CA TYR A 5 7.24 0.22 20.79
C TYR A 5 8.06 1.30 20.12
N HIS A 6 8.96 1.96 20.85
CA HIS A 6 9.85 2.97 20.28
C HIS A 6 10.73 2.42 19.16
N MET A 7 11.27 1.19 19.27
CA MET A 7 12.05 0.57 18.19
C MET A 7 11.22 0.29 16.93
N ILE A 8 9.94 -0.02 17.07
CA ILE A 8 9.04 -0.31 15.95
C ILE A 8 8.58 1.00 15.31
N THR A 9 8.19 1.98 16.13
CA THR A 9 7.63 3.25 15.66
C THR A 9 8.69 4.27 15.25
N SER A 10 9.96 4.10 15.62
CA SER A 10 11.05 4.97 15.14
C SER A 10 11.26 4.89 13.63
N ARG A 11 10.84 3.78 13.00
CA ARG A 11 10.82 3.62 11.54
C ARG A 11 9.57 4.21 10.89
N TYR A 12 8.58 4.62 11.67
CA TYR A 12 7.35 5.20 11.13
C TYR A 12 7.60 6.67 10.80
N ARG A 13 7.61 7.01 9.50
CA ARG A 13 7.94 8.35 9.02
C ARG A 13 6.90 9.38 9.49
N ASP A 14 7.35 10.58 9.88
CA ASP A 14 6.47 11.68 10.29
C ASP A 14 5.58 12.18 9.14
N GLU A 15 6.04 12.04 7.89
CA GLU A 15 5.28 12.39 6.69
C GLU A 15 3.99 11.56 6.59
N TRP A 16 4.04 10.26 6.90
CA TRP A 16 2.86 9.41 6.91
C TRP A 16 1.85 9.81 7.99
N ARG A 17 2.30 10.41 9.10
CA ARG A 17 1.39 10.91 10.15
C ARG A 17 0.63 12.16 9.71
N LYS A 18 1.17 12.90 8.75
CA LYS A 18 0.58 14.14 8.22
C LYS A 18 -0.29 13.89 7.00
N ASP A 19 -0.09 12.77 6.31
CA ASP A 19 -0.89 12.37 5.15
C ASP A 19 -2.29 11.91 5.58
N VAL A 20 -3.32 12.60 5.09
CA VAL A 20 -4.73 12.31 5.36
C VAL A 20 -5.12 10.91 4.90
N GLY A 21 -4.55 10.41 3.80
CA GLY A 21 -4.77 9.06 3.29
C GLY A 21 -4.23 7.97 4.22
N MET A 22 -3.23 8.31 5.03
CA MET A 22 -2.54 7.41 5.95
C MET A 22 -3.14 7.38 7.36
N ASN A 23 -4.08 8.28 7.68
CA ASN A 23 -4.71 8.41 8.99
C ASN A 23 -5.21 7.07 9.57
N ARG A 24 -5.78 6.20 8.73
CA ARG A 24 -6.26 4.88 9.17
C ARG A 24 -5.12 3.97 9.59
N ILE A 25 -4.01 3.95 8.86
CA ILE A 25 -2.81 3.17 9.20
C ILE A 25 -2.13 3.76 10.44
N THR A 26 -2.01 5.09 10.52
CA THR A 26 -1.45 5.76 11.70
C THR A 26 -2.27 5.46 12.96
N ALA A 27 -3.60 5.49 12.86
CA ALA A 27 -4.47 5.08 13.96
C ALA A 27 -4.27 3.60 14.34
N SER A 28 -4.02 2.71 13.37
CA SER A 28 -3.67 1.30 13.62
C SER A 28 -2.28 1.10 14.24
N VAL A 29 -1.43 2.13 14.26
CA VAL A 29 -0.17 2.15 15.02
C VAL A 29 -0.42 2.66 16.43
N ASP A 30 -0.98 3.87 16.56
CA ASP A 30 -1.02 4.56 17.86
C ASP A 30 -2.09 3.99 18.80
N ALA A 31 -3.28 3.65 18.29
CA ALA A 31 -4.41 3.25 19.14
C ALA A 31 -4.18 1.92 19.87
N PRO A 32 -3.63 0.85 19.24
CA PRO A 32 -3.25 -0.36 19.96
C PRO A 32 -2.23 -0.11 21.07
N ILE A 33 -1.22 0.73 20.83
CA ILE A 33 -0.19 1.07 21.83
C ILE A 33 -0.84 1.72 23.05
N MET A 34 -1.68 2.75 22.83
CA MET A 34 -2.40 3.43 23.90
C MET A 34 -3.34 2.48 24.67
N ALA A 35 -3.96 1.51 23.98
CA ALA A 35 -4.80 0.51 24.62
C ALA A 35 -4.00 -0.40 25.57
N ILE A 36 -2.79 -0.81 25.19
CA ILE A 36 -1.88 -1.57 26.06
C ILE A 36 -1.40 -0.74 27.24
N GLU A 37 -1.06 0.53 27.04
CA GLU A 37 -0.67 1.42 28.14
C GLU A 37 -1.79 1.58 29.19
N ARG A 38 -3.06 1.69 28.75
CA ARG A 38 -4.22 1.68 29.65
C ARG A 38 -4.38 0.34 30.38
N LEU A 39 -4.16 -0.76 29.69
CA LEU A 39 -4.23 -2.11 30.25
C LEU A 39 -3.15 -2.33 31.33
N GLU A 40 -1.91 -1.93 31.07
CA GLU A 40 -0.80 -1.99 32.02
C GLU A 40 -1.07 -1.12 33.26
N THR A 41 -1.62 0.08 33.06
CA THR A 41 -2.02 0.98 34.15
C THR A 41 -3.10 0.34 35.02
N LYS A 42 -4.17 -0.19 34.41
CA LYS A 42 -5.25 -0.88 35.13
C LYS A 42 -4.73 -2.08 35.93
N LEU A 43 -3.83 -2.88 35.35
CA LEU A 43 -3.22 -4.01 36.04
C LEU A 43 -2.41 -3.56 37.27
N ALA A 44 -1.62 -2.48 37.13
CA ALA A 44 -0.83 -1.93 38.24
C ALA A 44 -1.73 -1.44 39.38
N ASP A 45 -2.84 -0.76 39.07
CA ASP A 45 -3.77 -0.25 40.07
C ASP A 45 -4.51 -1.37 40.81
N LEU A 46 -4.98 -2.40 40.08
CA LEU A 46 -5.62 -3.56 40.69
C LEU A 46 -4.66 -4.32 41.60
N ARG A 47 -3.38 -4.48 41.20
CA ARG A 47 -2.34 -5.09 42.05
C ARG A 47 -2.08 -4.29 43.32
N LYS A 48 -1.97 -2.97 43.23
CA LYS A 48 -1.79 -2.09 44.41
C LYS A 48 -2.96 -2.19 45.39
N SER A 49 -4.18 -2.42 44.89
CA SER A 49 -5.36 -2.48 45.75
C SER A 49 -5.34 -3.65 46.74
N ASN A 50 -4.61 -4.74 46.45
CA ASN A 50 -4.61 -6.00 47.20
C ASN A 50 -6.02 -6.60 47.47
N ARG A 51 -7.05 -6.15 46.74
CA ARG A 51 -8.44 -6.60 46.92
C ARG A 51 -8.77 -7.91 46.21
N PHE A 52 -7.99 -8.25 45.18
CA PHE A 52 -8.29 -9.36 44.28
C PHE A 52 -7.36 -10.53 44.56
N SER A 53 -7.91 -11.75 44.54
CA SER A 53 -7.10 -12.96 44.40
C SER A 53 -6.46 -13.00 43.00
N PRO A 54 -5.42 -13.82 42.76
CA PRO A 54 -4.82 -13.95 41.43
C PRO A 54 -5.84 -14.29 40.33
N ALA A 55 -6.78 -15.20 40.63
CA ALA A 55 -7.85 -15.56 39.69
C ALA A 55 -8.84 -14.40 39.48
N GLY A 56 -9.24 -13.71 40.55
CA GLY A 56 -10.14 -12.55 40.44
C GLY A 56 -9.52 -11.39 39.67
N LEU A 57 -8.20 -11.18 39.83
CA LEU A 57 -7.44 -10.18 39.08
C LEU A 57 -7.44 -10.49 37.58
N MET A 58 -7.21 -11.76 37.21
CA MET A 58 -7.24 -12.19 35.82
C MET A 58 -8.63 -11.98 35.19
N GLU A 59 -9.70 -12.37 35.88
CA GLU A 59 -11.07 -12.21 35.35
C GLU A 59 -11.47 -10.73 35.20
N GLU A 60 -11.14 -9.88 36.17
CA GLU A 60 -11.36 -8.43 36.08
C GLU A 60 -10.58 -7.82 34.91
N MET A 61 -9.33 -8.25 34.71
CA MET A 61 -8.49 -7.80 33.61
C MET A 61 -9.02 -8.25 32.24
N LYS A 62 -9.52 -9.50 32.12
CA LYS A 62 -10.17 -9.98 30.88
C LYS A 62 -11.44 -9.17 30.58
N ALA A 63 -12.26 -8.91 31.60
CA ALA A 63 -13.47 -8.10 31.44
C ALA A 63 -13.16 -6.67 30.98
N PHE A 64 -12.11 -6.05 31.53
CA PHE A 64 -11.64 -4.73 31.10
C PHE A 64 -11.08 -4.77 29.67
N ALA A 65 -10.17 -5.72 29.39
CA ALA A 65 -9.54 -5.83 28.07
C ALA A 65 -10.55 -6.13 26.97
N GLY A 66 -11.53 -6.99 27.22
CA GLY A 66 -12.58 -7.32 26.25
C GLY A 66 -13.43 -6.10 25.86
N LYS A 67 -13.55 -5.11 26.75
CA LYS A 67 -14.31 -3.86 26.47
C LYS A 67 -13.44 -2.76 25.88
N ASP A 68 -12.20 -2.60 26.35
CA ASP A 68 -11.37 -1.43 26.01
C ASP A 68 -10.29 -1.73 24.97
N ALA A 69 -9.53 -2.82 25.16
CA ALA A 69 -8.31 -3.08 24.39
C ALA A 69 -8.56 -3.99 23.18
N ALA A 70 -9.28 -5.09 23.37
CA ALA A 70 -9.47 -6.10 22.33
C ALA A 70 -10.17 -5.53 21.08
N PRO A 71 -11.24 -4.73 21.20
CA PRO A 71 -11.90 -4.13 20.04
C PRO A 71 -10.97 -3.22 19.22
N VAL A 72 -10.14 -2.43 19.90
CA VAL A 72 -9.20 -1.49 19.26
C VAL A 72 -8.13 -2.26 18.48
N ILE A 73 -7.53 -3.28 19.10
CA ILE A 73 -6.50 -4.11 18.47
C ILE A 73 -7.09 -4.90 17.29
N ARG A 74 -8.30 -5.47 17.43
CA ARG A 74 -8.96 -6.19 16.34
C ARG A 74 -9.25 -5.29 15.16
N LYS A 75 -9.79 -4.10 15.40
CA LYS A 75 -10.06 -3.11 14.35
C LYS A 75 -8.79 -2.69 13.62
N ALA A 76 -7.69 -2.48 14.34
CA ALA A 76 -6.40 -2.18 13.74
C ALA A 76 -5.89 -3.32 12.82
N GLY A 77 -6.07 -4.58 13.24
CA GLY A 77 -5.77 -5.76 12.43
C GLY A 77 -6.56 -5.79 11.11
N HIS A 78 -7.87 -5.56 11.15
CA HIS A 78 -8.70 -5.49 9.93
C HIS A 78 -8.26 -4.38 8.98
N VAL A 79 -7.87 -3.21 9.50
CA VAL A 79 -7.34 -2.12 8.67
C VAL A 79 -6.07 -2.57 7.96
N VAL A 80 -5.13 -3.20 8.67
CA VAL A 80 -3.91 -3.74 8.07
C VAL A 80 -4.23 -4.73 6.96
N ASP A 81 -5.13 -5.68 7.21
CA ASP A 81 -5.52 -6.70 6.22
C ASP A 81 -6.25 -6.10 5.00
N ASP A 82 -7.06 -5.07 5.21
CA ASP A 82 -7.72 -4.34 4.13
C ASP A 82 -6.71 -3.65 3.21
N PHE A 83 -5.72 -2.96 3.77
CA PHE A 83 -4.68 -2.31 2.98
C PHE A 83 -3.82 -3.32 2.21
N ARG A 84 -3.44 -4.44 2.84
CA ARG A 84 -2.68 -5.51 2.16
C ARG A 84 -3.43 -6.06 0.96
N ARG A 85 -4.71 -6.41 1.15
CA ARG A 85 -5.58 -6.85 0.03
C ARG A 85 -5.74 -5.78 -1.04
N GLY A 86 -5.85 -4.52 -0.64
CA GLY A 86 -5.91 -3.38 -1.54
C GLY A 86 -4.66 -3.24 -2.41
N PHE A 87 -3.46 -3.45 -1.86
CA PHE A 87 -2.21 -3.44 -2.62
C PHE A 87 -2.10 -4.63 -3.55
N ASP A 88 -2.44 -5.84 -3.09
CA ASP A 88 -2.43 -7.03 -3.94
C ASP A 88 -3.37 -6.86 -5.13
N GLN A 89 -4.57 -6.31 -4.89
CA GLN A 89 -5.52 -5.99 -5.95
C GLN A 89 -5.01 -4.87 -6.87
N SER A 90 -4.38 -3.84 -6.32
CA SER A 90 -3.83 -2.73 -7.11
C SER A 90 -2.71 -3.22 -8.02
N LYS A 91 -1.77 -4.01 -7.49
CA LYS A 91 -0.69 -4.66 -8.26
C LYS A 91 -1.27 -5.58 -9.35
N ALA A 92 -2.28 -6.39 -9.03
CA ALA A 92 -2.94 -7.28 -10.00
C ALA A 92 -3.70 -6.53 -11.10
N ASN A 93 -4.11 -5.28 -10.84
CA ASN A 93 -4.80 -4.43 -11.83
C ASN A 93 -3.83 -3.66 -12.73
N LEU A 94 -2.53 -3.62 -12.41
CA LEU A 94 -1.54 -3.03 -13.30
C LEU A 94 -1.44 -3.87 -14.57
N LYS A 95 -1.53 -3.20 -15.72
CA LYS A 95 -1.49 -3.85 -17.03
C LYS A 95 -0.38 -3.23 -17.85
N VAL A 96 0.27 -4.06 -18.66
CA VAL A 96 1.14 -3.59 -19.73
C VAL A 96 0.29 -2.74 -20.69
N PRO A 97 0.70 -1.49 -20.99
CA PRO A 97 0.03 -0.66 -21.97
C PRO A 97 -0.07 -1.37 -23.31
N LYS A 98 -1.21 -1.23 -23.98
CA LYS A 98 -1.33 -1.76 -25.35
C LYS A 98 -0.57 -0.83 -26.29
N PRO A 99 0.20 -1.37 -27.23
CA PRO A 99 0.84 -0.57 -28.27
C PRO A 99 -0.18 0.27 -29.02
N ASP A 100 0.19 1.50 -29.38
CA ASP A 100 -0.65 2.34 -30.23
C ASP A 100 -0.78 1.72 -31.63
N LYS A 101 -2.02 1.63 -32.11
CA LYS A 101 -2.35 1.10 -33.44
C LYS A 101 -2.05 2.10 -34.55
N SER A 102 -1.95 3.38 -34.22
CA SER A 102 -1.64 4.44 -35.20
C SER A 102 -0.13 4.54 -35.50
N ASP A 103 0.71 4.01 -34.61
CA ASP A 103 2.16 3.96 -34.76
C ASP A 103 2.61 2.83 -35.70
N VAL A 104 2.48 3.09 -37.01
CA VAL A 104 2.89 2.17 -38.08
C VAL A 104 4.40 1.93 -38.06
N ALA A 105 5.20 2.97 -37.79
CA ALA A 105 6.66 2.85 -37.78
C ALA A 105 7.13 1.93 -36.64
N GLY A 106 6.60 2.11 -35.42
CA GLY A 106 6.90 1.22 -34.31
C GLY A 106 6.35 -0.19 -34.51
N ALA A 107 5.21 -0.36 -35.19
CA ALA A 107 4.71 -1.69 -35.54
C ALA A 107 5.69 -2.45 -36.47
N ILE A 108 6.30 -1.77 -37.44
CA ILE A 108 7.33 -2.35 -38.31
C ILE A 108 8.58 -2.71 -37.50
N LEU A 109 9.08 -1.80 -36.66
CA LEU A 109 10.24 -2.06 -35.81
C LEU A 109 10.01 -3.27 -34.88
N ARG A 110 8.85 -3.34 -34.22
CA ARG A 110 8.49 -4.49 -33.35
C ARG A 110 8.38 -5.78 -34.16
N MET A 111 7.94 -5.73 -35.42
CA MET A 111 7.95 -6.91 -36.30
C MET A 111 9.37 -7.41 -36.55
N ASP A 112 10.32 -6.52 -36.84
CA ASP A 112 11.71 -6.88 -37.08
C ASP A 112 12.37 -7.43 -35.81
N VAL A 113 12.13 -6.80 -34.67
CA VAL A 113 12.61 -7.27 -33.36
C VAL A 113 12.04 -8.67 -33.06
N ARG A 114 10.76 -8.93 -33.32
CA ARG A 114 10.20 -10.29 -33.15
C ARG A 114 10.86 -11.32 -34.04
N ASN A 115 11.16 -10.98 -35.31
CA ASN A 115 11.84 -11.89 -36.21
C ASN A 115 13.25 -12.22 -35.71
N TRP A 116 13.94 -11.22 -35.16
CA TRP A 116 15.22 -11.43 -34.48
C TRP A 116 15.08 -12.31 -33.24
N LEU A 117 14.11 -12.05 -32.34
CA LEU A 117 13.88 -12.85 -31.14
C LEU A 117 13.60 -14.33 -31.46
N LYS A 118 12.87 -14.61 -32.55
CA LYS A 118 12.61 -15.99 -33.04
C LYS A 118 13.87 -16.74 -33.48
N SER A 119 14.90 -16.01 -33.89
CA SER A 119 16.17 -16.60 -34.34
C SER A 119 17.08 -17.00 -33.17
N LEU A 120 16.81 -16.50 -31.96
CA LEU A 120 17.60 -16.77 -30.77
C LEU A 120 17.27 -18.15 -30.19
N ASN A 121 18.27 -18.82 -29.63
CA ASN A 121 18.02 -19.98 -28.80
C ASN A 121 17.49 -19.57 -27.41
N ARG A 122 16.98 -20.52 -26.63
CA ARG A 122 16.37 -20.24 -25.31
C ARG A 122 17.31 -19.51 -24.34
N GLY A 123 18.61 -19.83 -24.37
CA GLY A 123 19.61 -19.19 -23.50
C GLY A 123 19.88 -17.74 -23.89
N GLU A 124 20.02 -17.48 -25.19
CA GLU A 124 20.18 -16.13 -25.74
C GLU A 124 18.93 -15.27 -25.52
N LEU A 125 17.76 -15.86 -25.74
CA LEU A 125 16.48 -15.19 -25.51
C LEU A 125 16.34 -14.77 -24.04
N ALA A 126 16.67 -15.67 -23.11
CA ALA A 126 16.68 -15.36 -21.68
C ALA A 126 17.72 -14.28 -21.35
N ALA A 127 18.93 -14.35 -21.93
CA ALA A 127 19.96 -13.34 -21.70
C ALA A 127 19.51 -11.94 -22.15
N VAL A 128 18.80 -11.83 -23.27
CA VAL A 128 18.27 -10.55 -23.79
C VAL A 128 17.10 -10.05 -22.95
N LEU A 129 16.06 -10.87 -22.76
CA LEU A 129 14.81 -10.42 -22.14
C LEU A 129 14.92 -10.28 -20.61
N MET A 130 15.82 -11.03 -19.98
CA MET A 130 16.06 -10.96 -18.54
C MET A 130 17.21 -10.04 -18.16
N ALA A 131 17.90 -9.40 -19.13
CA ALA A 131 18.89 -8.36 -18.85
C ALA A 131 18.28 -7.24 -18.00
N LYS A 132 19.04 -6.73 -17.02
CA LYS A 132 18.59 -5.66 -16.12
C LYS A 132 18.16 -4.39 -16.88
N ASP A 133 18.81 -4.15 -18.01
CA ASP A 133 18.67 -3.02 -18.92
C ASP A 133 18.08 -3.43 -20.27
N ALA A 134 17.29 -4.51 -20.30
CA ALA A 134 16.57 -4.94 -21.51
C ALA A 134 15.74 -3.77 -22.08
N PRO A 135 15.93 -3.37 -23.36
CA PRO A 135 15.18 -2.27 -23.95
C PRO A 135 13.68 -2.55 -23.96
N GLU A 136 12.88 -1.54 -23.66
CA GLU A 136 11.41 -1.65 -23.56
C GLU A 136 10.79 -2.16 -24.87
N GLU A 137 11.29 -1.68 -26.01
CA GLU A 137 10.80 -2.08 -27.33
C GLU A 137 10.98 -3.56 -27.59
N VAL A 138 12.05 -4.16 -27.05
CA VAL A 138 12.33 -5.59 -27.15
C VAL A 138 11.38 -6.40 -26.26
N LEU A 139 11.13 -5.94 -25.04
CA LEU A 139 10.18 -6.57 -24.13
C LEU A 139 8.75 -6.50 -24.68
N LEU A 140 8.32 -5.34 -25.18
CA LEU A 140 7.00 -5.16 -25.81
C LEU A 140 6.84 -6.05 -27.05
N ALA A 141 7.86 -6.10 -27.91
CA ALA A 141 7.86 -6.96 -29.08
C ALA A 141 7.69 -8.44 -28.71
N ALA A 142 8.36 -8.90 -27.64
CA ALA A 142 8.21 -10.26 -27.11
C ALA A 142 6.80 -10.51 -26.54
N TYR A 143 6.27 -9.53 -25.78
CA TYR A 143 4.96 -9.65 -25.12
C TYR A 143 3.77 -9.63 -26.08
N GLU A 144 3.90 -8.99 -27.24
CA GLU A 144 2.83 -8.92 -28.26
C GLU A 144 2.49 -10.27 -28.92
N VAL A 145 3.40 -11.25 -28.88
CA VAL A 145 3.20 -12.55 -29.55
C VAL A 145 2.95 -13.69 -28.57
N PRO A 146 2.23 -14.75 -29.00
CA PRO A 146 2.11 -15.96 -28.20
C PRO A 146 3.49 -16.49 -27.79
N PRO A 147 3.68 -16.92 -26.52
CA PRO A 147 4.98 -17.39 -26.01
C PRO A 147 5.66 -18.44 -26.93
N ALA A 148 4.85 -19.37 -27.46
CA ALA A 148 5.31 -20.43 -28.35
C ALA A 148 5.95 -19.92 -29.65
N MET A 149 5.59 -18.72 -30.14
CA MET A 149 6.17 -18.17 -31.37
C MET A 149 7.64 -17.79 -31.22
N ILE A 150 8.10 -17.45 -30.01
CA ILE A 150 9.50 -17.14 -29.70
C ILE A 150 10.17 -18.26 -28.90
N GLY A 151 9.52 -19.43 -28.75
CA GLY A 151 10.06 -20.54 -27.96
C GLY A 151 10.07 -20.30 -26.44
N ALA A 152 9.25 -19.37 -25.94
CA ALA A 152 9.09 -19.09 -24.51
C ALA A 152 7.93 -19.91 -23.90
N ASP A 153 8.04 -20.21 -22.60
CA ASP A 153 6.93 -20.74 -21.82
C ASP A 153 6.13 -19.60 -21.17
N LYS A 154 4.95 -19.93 -20.62
CA LYS A 154 4.07 -18.93 -20.01
C LYS A 154 4.75 -18.22 -18.84
N LYS A 155 5.44 -18.96 -17.98
CA LYS A 155 6.10 -18.41 -16.79
C LYS A 155 7.14 -17.37 -17.18
N PHE A 156 7.95 -17.67 -18.19
CA PHE A 156 8.93 -16.73 -18.72
C PHE A 156 8.28 -15.45 -19.26
N MET A 157 7.11 -15.55 -19.88
CA MET A 157 6.37 -14.37 -20.34
C MET A 157 5.66 -13.62 -19.21
N ASP A 158 5.28 -14.29 -18.13
CA ASP A 158 4.81 -13.65 -16.90
C ASP A 158 5.95 -12.79 -16.29
N ASP A 159 7.20 -13.26 -16.31
CA ASP A 159 8.38 -12.49 -15.88
C ASP A 159 8.64 -11.27 -16.79
N VAL A 160 8.50 -11.42 -18.11
CA VAL A 160 8.59 -10.28 -19.07
C VAL A 160 7.48 -9.26 -18.80
N GLN A 161 6.26 -9.74 -18.53
CA GLN A 161 5.13 -8.88 -18.20
C GLN A 161 5.39 -8.08 -16.92
N GLU A 162 5.94 -8.71 -15.89
CA GLU A 162 6.30 -8.04 -14.63
C GLU A 162 7.30 -6.91 -14.87
N LYS A 163 8.36 -7.15 -15.65
CA LYS A 163 9.33 -6.09 -16.02
C LYS A 163 8.70 -4.94 -16.79
N LEU A 164 7.80 -5.23 -17.74
CA LEU A 164 7.07 -4.19 -18.45
C LEU A 164 6.17 -3.38 -17.51
N ILE A 165 5.51 -4.05 -16.55
CA ILE A 165 4.73 -3.36 -15.52
C ILE A 165 5.64 -2.48 -14.67
N GLU A 166 6.83 -2.95 -14.28
CA GLU A 166 7.81 -2.15 -13.54
C GLU A 166 8.24 -0.91 -14.31
N ILE A 167 8.55 -1.03 -15.60
CA ILE A 167 8.96 0.11 -16.45
C ILE A 167 7.85 1.15 -16.53
N HIS A 168 6.62 0.73 -16.85
CA HIS A 168 5.52 1.66 -17.10
C HIS A 168 4.86 2.22 -15.82
N HIS A 169 4.93 1.49 -14.71
CA HIS A 169 4.24 1.83 -13.46
C HIS A 169 5.21 2.05 -12.30
N ALA A 170 6.50 2.30 -12.55
CA ALA A 170 7.51 2.54 -11.52
C ALA A 170 7.08 3.57 -10.44
N PRO A 171 6.49 4.74 -10.78
CA PRO A 171 6.03 5.68 -9.77
C PRO A 171 4.94 5.11 -8.85
N VAL A 172 3.99 4.37 -9.42
CA VAL A 172 2.88 3.75 -8.67
C VAL A 172 3.39 2.61 -7.79
N LEU A 173 4.28 1.77 -8.32
CA LEU A 173 4.91 0.69 -7.55
C LEU A 173 5.71 1.24 -6.37
N LYS A 174 6.46 2.33 -6.58
CA LYS A 174 7.19 3.02 -5.50
C LYS A 174 6.24 3.52 -4.42
N GLN A 175 5.11 4.13 -4.79
CA GLN A 175 4.10 4.56 -3.83
C GLN A 175 3.50 3.37 -3.06
N ILE A 176 3.19 2.26 -3.76
CA ILE A 176 2.71 1.04 -3.11
C ILE A 176 3.74 0.50 -2.12
N ASP A 177 5.02 0.48 -2.48
CA ASP A 177 6.08 0.00 -1.62
C ASP A 177 6.30 0.91 -0.40
N ASP A 178 6.23 2.24 -0.60
CA ASP A 178 6.27 3.21 0.49
C ASP A 178 5.14 2.97 1.51
N VAL A 179 3.89 2.79 1.05
CA VAL A 179 2.77 2.54 1.96
C VAL A 179 2.82 1.12 2.56
N SER A 180 3.32 0.13 1.80
CA SER A 180 3.52 -1.24 2.28
C SER A 180 4.46 -1.31 3.48
N GLU A 181 5.49 -0.45 3.53
CA GLU A 181 6.35 -0.33 4.71
C GLU A 181 5.55 0.14 5.94
N ALA A 182 4.72 1.17 5.80
CA ALA A 182 3.87 1.67 6.89
C ALA A 182 2.89 0.59 7.40
N VAL A 183 2.28 -0.18 6.49
CA VAL A 183 1.39 -1.30 6.83
C VAL A 183 2.15 -2.43 7.53
N THR A 184 3.39 -2.71 7.11
CA THR A 184 4.25 -3.69 7.78
C THR A 184 4.54 -3.28 9.23
N ILE A 185 4.85 -2.00 9.46
CA ILE A 185 5.06 -1.47 10.80
C ILE A 185 3.78 -1.56 11.63
N ALA A 186 2.63 -1.17 11.08
CA ALA A 186 1.34 -1.28 11.76
C ALA A 186 1.01 -2.74 12.13
N ASN A 187 1.24 -3.69 11.23
CA ASN A 187 1.09 -5.11 11.51
C ASN A 187 1.98 -5.56 12.67
N ASN A 188 3.26 -5.16 12.69
CA ASN A 188 4.17 -5.51 13.77
C ASN A 188 3.70 -4.95 15.12
N VAL A 189 3.17 -3.71 15.13
CA VAL A 189 2.55 -3.13 16.34
C VAL A 189 1.35 -3.95 16.80
N VAL A 190 0.45 -4.32 15.90
CA VAL A 190 -0.70 -5.18 16.23
C VAL A 190 -0.24 -6.50 16.83
N GLN A 191 0.76 -7.17 16.24
CA GLN A 191 1.29 -8.44 16.77
C GLN A 191 1.92 -8.27 18.17
N VAL A 192 2.71 -7.22 18.38
CA VAL A 192 3.35 -6.97 19.68
C VAL A 192 2.32 -6.59 20.74
N THR A 193 1.31 -5.79 20.40
CA THR A 193 0.21 -5.45 21.33
C THR A 193 -0.61 -6.66 21.70
N LEU A 194 -0.87 -7.60 20.77
CA LEU A 194 -1.52 -8.87 21.10
C LEU A 194 -0.69 -9.70 22.10
N MET A 195 0.62 -9.78 21.91
CA MET A 195 1.52 -10.48 22.85
C MET A 195 1.53 -9.81 24.24
N ASP A 196 1.55 -8.48 24.29
CA ASP A 196 1.54 -7.72 25.54
C ASP A 196 0.19 -7.80 26.26
N MET A 197 -0.91 -7.83 25.51
CA MET A 197 -2.24 -8.10 26.07
C MET A 197 -2.29 -9.49 26.68
N ALA A 198 -1.85 -10.53 25.97
CA ALA A 198 -1.80 -11.89 26.51
C ALA A 198 -1.00 -11.95 27.84
N LYS A 199 0.15 -11.26 27.88
CA LYS A 199 0.98 -11.14 29.09
C LYS A 199 0.25 -10.41 30.22
N CYS A 200 -0.41 -9.28 29.95
CA CYS A 200 -1.14 -8.51 30.97
C CYS A 200 -2.32 -9.31 31.55
N LEU A 201 -2.95 -10.12 30.70
CA LEU A 201 -4.06 -11.00 31.05
C LEU A 201 -3.62 -12.33 31.65
N MET A 202 -2.31 -12.53 31.85
CA MET A 202 -1.72 -13.72 32.46
C MET A 202 -2.02 -15.03 31.71
N PHE A 203 -2.31 -14.94 30.41
CA PHE A 203 -2.34 -16.13 29.57
C PHE A 203 -0.92 -16.66 29.37
N ASP A 204 -0.80 -17.99 29.25
CA ASP A 204 0.42 -18.58 28.73
C ASP A 204 0.54 -18.20 27.24
N GLN A 205 1.70 -17.67 26.85
CA GLN A 205 1.98 -17.23 25.48
C GLN A 205 1.89 -18.36 24.46
N ARG A 206 2.00 -19.62 24.91
CA ARG A 206 1.92 -20.81 24.04
C ARG A 206 0.51 -21.40 23.96
N ASP A 207 -0.41 -20.91 24.77
CA ASP A 207 -1.75 -21.48 24.87
C ASP A 207 -2.71 -20.86 23.84
N ARG A 208 -3.51 -21.72 23.19
CA ARG A 208 -4.55 -21.30 22.25
C ARG A 208 -5.69 -20.56 22.96
N THR A 209 -5.85 -20.75 24.26
CA THR A 209 -6.91 -20.12 25.06
C THR A 209 -6.97 -18.60 24.93
N PHE A 210 -5.83 -17.91 24.80
CA PHE A 210 -5.82 -16.46 24.57
C PHE A 210 -6.46 -16.10 23.23
N ARG A 211 -6.13 -16.83 22.17
CA ARG A 211 -6.68 -16.56 20.83
C ARG A 211 -8.18 -16.85 20.80
N ASP A 212 -8.59 -17.98 21.37
CA ASP A 212 -10.01 -18.34 21.46
C ASP A 212 -10.81 -17.28 22.23
N TRP A 213 -10.26 -16.79 23.36
CA TRP A 213 -10.84 -15.69 24.12
C TRP A 213 -10.88 -14.39 23.29
N PHE A 214 -9.78 -14.01 22.66
CA PHE A 214 -9.68 -12.78 21.88
C PHE A 214 -10.64 -12.77 20.71
N ASP A 215 -10.73 -13.87 19.97
CA ASP A 215 -11.67 -14.04 18.87
C ASP A 215 -13.11 -13.98 19.38
N HIS A 216 -13.42 -14.65 20.50
CA HIS A 216 -14.76 -14.61 21.12
C HIS A 216 -15.19 -13.20 21.51
N VAL A 217 -14.35 -12.43 22.20
CA VAL A 217 -14.71 -11.05 22.63
C VAL A 217 -14.71 -10.06 21.47
N SER A 218 -14.10 -10.41 20.33
CA SER A 218 -13.99 -9.54 19.16
C SER A 218 -15.04 -9.82 18.06
N VAL A 219 -15.90 -10.82 18.24
CA VAL A 219 -16.93 -11.21 17.25
C VAL A 219 -17.77 -10.02 16.79
N GLU A 220 -18.14 -9.12 17.69
CA GLU A 220 -18.98 -7.97 17.34
C GLU A 220 -18.22 -6.96 16.46
N VAL A 221 -16.92 -6.77 16.70
CA VAL A 221 -16.07 -5.94 15.83
C VAL A 221 -15.97 -6.57 14.44
N ASP A 222 -15.79 -7.89 14.37
CA ASP A 222 -15.74 -8.60 13.10
C ASP A 222 -17.03 -8.43 12.29
N ARG A 223 -18.20 -8.52 12.96
CA ARG A 223 -19.50 -8.28 12.33
C ARG A 223 -19.65 -6.85 11.83
N GLN A 224 -19.25 -5.86 12.62
CA GLN A 224 -19.31 -4.45 12.24
C GLN A 224 -18.42 -4.15 11.04
N VAL A 225 -17.18 -4.63 11.04
CA VAL A 225 -16.25 -4.45 9.92
C VAL A 225 -16.80 -5.11 8.66
N GLU A 226 -17.36 -6.31 8.75
CA GLU A 226 -17.93 -6.98 7.59
C GLU A 226 -19.19 -6.28 7.06
N ALA A 227 -20.05 -5.79 7.94
CA ALA A 227 -21.21 -4.97 7.56
C ALA A 227 -20.76 -3.68 6.84
N GLU A 228 -19.75 -2.98 7.37
CA GLU A 228 -19.16 -1.80 6.72
C GLU A 228 -18.59 -2.13 5.34
N ARG A 229 -17.93 -3.29 5.18
CA ARG A 229 -17.40 -3.75 3.89
C ARG A 229 -18.51 -4.00 2.88
N LEU A 230 -19.57 -4.70 3.27
CA LEU A 230 -20.73 -4.97 2.41
C LEU A 230 -21.44 -3.68 1.99
N GLN A 231 -21.60 -2.73 2.93
CA GLN A 231 -22.20 -1.43 2.63
C GLN A 231 -21.38 -0.66 1.58
N LYS A 232 -20.05 -0.61 1.72
CA LYS A 232 -19.15 0.03 0.76
C LYS A 232 -19.17 -0.63 -0.62
N GLN A 233 -19.32 -1.96 -0.66
CA GLN A 233 -19.50 -2.68 -1.93
C GLN A 233 -20.81 -2.28 -2.62
N GLN A 234 -21.91 -2.13 -1.86
CA GLN A 234 -23.21 -1.73 -2.40
C GLN A 234 -23.24 -0.29 -2.91
N THR A 235 -22.54 0.64 -2.24
CA THR A 235 -22.48 2.05 -2.66
C THR A 235 -21.55 2.29 -3.86
N GLY A 236 -20.80 1.27 -4.30
CA GLY A 236 -19.79 1.44 -5.36
C GLY A 236 -18.57 2.25 -4.91
N GLU A 237 -18.49 2.60 -3.62
CA GLU A 237 -17.27 3.06 -2.96
C GLU A 237 -16.32 1.87 -2.79
N SER A 238 -15.82 1.38 -3.92
CA SER A 238 -14.79 0.35 -3.92
C SER A 238 -13.65 0.81 -3.02
N PHE A 239 -13.24 -0.06 -2.08
CA PHE A 239 -12.07 0.14 -1.24
C PHE A 239 -10.81 0.43 -2.09
N ALA A 240 -10.76 -0.06 -3.33
CA ALA A 240 -9.69 0.26 -4.26
C ALA A 240 -9.64 1.75 -4.63
N ARG A 241 -10.73 2.54 -4.50
CA ARG A 241 -10.66 4.01 -4.65
C ARG A 241 -10.06 4.71 -3.43
N SER A 242 -10.18 4.13 -2.24
CA SER A 242 -9.61 4.68 -1.00
C SER A 242 -8.20 4.17 -0.71
N ALA A 243 -7.82 3.01 -1.26
CA ALA A 243 -6.47 2.44 -1.20
C ALA A 243 -5.63 2.73 -2.45
N ALA A 244 -6.25 3.05 -3.59
CA ALA A 244 -5.50 3.63 -4.70
C ALA A 244 -5.00 4.99 -4.25
N LEU A 245 -3.68 5.08 -4.07
CA LEU A 245 -2.88 6.29 -4.24
C LEU A 245 -3.12 6.83 -5.66
N LYS A 246 -4.35 7.23 -5.97
CA LYS A 246 -4.53 8.21 -7.01
C LYS A 246 -3.83 9.44 -6.45
N PRO A 247 -2.85 10.03 -7.16
CA PRO A 247 -2.43 11.38 -6.83
C PRO A 247 -3.72 12.16 -6.67
N SER A 248 -3.83 12.91 -5.57
CA SER A 248 -5.08 13.64 -5.30
C SER A 248 -5.48 14.38 -6.58
N ASP A 249 -6.77 14.62 -6.82
CA ASP A 249 -7.19 15.36 -8.01
C ASP A 249 -6.39 16.70 -8.13
N GLU A 250 -5.94 17.22 -6.99
CA GLU A 250 -5.02 18.35 -6.87
C GLU A 250 -3.57 18.05 -7.30
N GLU A 251 -2.97 16.91 -6.93
CA GLU A 251 -1.65 16.49 -7.44
C GLU A 251 -1.67 16.14 -8.93
N GLN A 252 -2.73 15.50 -9.41
CA GLN A 252 -2.92 15.27 -10.85
C GLN A 252 -3.06 16.59 -11.59
N ARG A 253 -3.83 17.52 -11.05
CA ARG A 253 -3.99 18.87 -11.60
C ARG A 253 -2.67 19.64 -11.57
N ARG A 254 -1.89 19.57 -10.48
CA ARG A 254 -0.56 20.21 -10.39
C ARG A 254 0.45 19.60 -11.35
N SER A 255 0.46 18.28 -11.52
CA SER A 255 1.32 17.61 -12.51
C SER A 255 0.96 18.04 -13.93
N ALA A 256 -0.34 18.04 -14.26
CA ALA A 256 -0.83 18.48 -15.57
C ALA A 256 -0.54 19.97 -15.84
N LEU A 257 -0.66 20.83 -14.82
CA LEU A 257 -0.29 22.25 -14.94
C LEU A 257 1.22 22.43 -15.13
N ASN A 258 2.06 21.66 -14.43
CA ASN A 258 3.51 21.71 -14.61
C ASN A 258 3.95 21.26 -16.01
N GLU A 259 3.36 20.19 -16.54
CA GLU A 259 3.62 19.71 -17.90
C GLU A 259 3.22 20.78 -18.94
N ARG A 260 2.02 21.37 -18.81
CA ARG A 260 1.56 22.49 -19.65
C ARG A 260 2.48 23.71 -19.55
N ARG A 261 3.02 24.01 -18.36
CA ARG A 261 3.96 25.12 -18.16
C ARG A 261 5.28 24.90 -18.90
N ILE A 262 5.80 23.67 -18.87
CA ILE A 262 7.03 23.29 -19.60
C ILE A 262 6.79 23.36 -21.11
N GLU A 263 5.65 22.85 -21.59
CA GLU A 263 5.26 22.93 -23.00
C GLU A 263 5.13 24.39 -23.47
N ALA A 264 4.49 25.24 -22.67
CA ALA A 264 4.35 26.67 -22.98
C ALA A 264 5.71 27.40 -23.03
N LEU A 265 6.66 27.03 -22.16
CA LEU A 265 8.03 27.56 -22.21
C LEU A 265 8.76 27.12 -23.49
N ASN A 266 8.65 25.84 -23.86
CA ASN A 266 9.31 25.26 -25.03
C ASN A 266 8.75 25.84 -26.34
N THR A 267 7.43 26.06 -26.40
CA THR A 267 6.74 26.63 -27.57
C THR A 267 6.75 28.17 -27.58
N ARG A 268 7.31 28.80 -26.55
CA ARG A 268 7.26 30.26 -26.32
C ARG A 268 5.84 30.82 -26.33
N ALA A 269 4.87 30.05 -25.84
CA ALA A 269 3.48 30.45 -25.65
C ALA A 269 3.30 31.27 -24.36
N TYR A 270 4.11 32.32 -24.21
CA TYR A 270 4.09 33.24 -23.08
C TYR A 270 4.55 34.65 -23.50
N GLU A 271 4.12 35.65 -22.74
CA GLU A 271 4.60 37.02 -22.82
C GLU A 271 5.41 37.35 -21.56
N TYR A 272 6.59 37.94 -21.76
CA TYR A 272 7.43 38.42 -20.66
C TYR A 272 7.18 39.91 -20.46
N HIS A 273 6.63 40.27 -19.31
CA HIS A 273 6.41 41.67 -18.94
C HIS A 273 7.63 42.20 -18.22
N SER A 274 8.43 43.02 -18.90
CA SER A 274 9.68 43.61 -18.37
C SER A 274 9.48 44.41 -17.09
N ASP A 275 8.32 45.05 -16.96
CA ASP A 275 8.05 46.01 -15.89
C ASP A 275 7.80 45.32 -14.55
N THR A 276 7.34 44.07 -14.59
CA THR A 276 7.03 43.24 -13.42
C THR A 276 7.97 42.04 -13.28
N GLY A 277 8.74 41.72 -14.32
CA GLY A 277 9.54 40.50 -14.42
C GLY A 277 8.70 39.23 -14.50
N ALA A 278 7.39 39.34 -14.77
CA ALA A 278 6.47 38.20 -14.79
C ALA A 278 6.39 37.55 -16.17
N LEU A 279 6.26 36.22 -16.17
CA LEU A 279 5.86 35.43 -17.34
C LEU A 279 4.34 35.23 -17.29
N VAL A 280 3.64 35.74 -18.30
CA VAL A 280 2.20 35.53 -18.47
C VAL A 280 2.02 34.51 -19.58
N TYR A 281 1.51 33.34 -19.26
CA TYR A 281 1.28 32.27 -20.22
C TYR A 281 0.06 32.60 -21.09
N ASN A 282 0.01 32.12 -22.34
CA ASN A 282 -1.18 32.24 -23.19
C ASN A 282 -2.36 31.35 -22.72
N ASP A 283 -2.19 30.70 -21.58
CA ASP A 283 -3.12 29.78 -20.95
C ASP A 283 -3.61 30.37 -19.62
N PRO A 284 -4.88 30.77 -19.51
CA PRO A 284 -5.41 31.42 -18.31
C PRO A 284 -5.41 30.49 -17.08
N GLU A 285 -5.44 29.16 -17.27
CA GLU A 285 -5.37 28.22 -16.16
C GLU A 285 -3.95 28.15 -15.56
N LEU A 286 -2.91 28.36 -16.38
CA LEU A 286 -1.52 28.45 -15.90
C LEU A 286 -1.24 29.76 -15.16
N ASN A 287 -1.93 30.85 -15.53
CA ASN A 287 -1.79 32.14 -14.85
C ASN A 287 -2.58 32.21 -13.52
N ALA A 288 -3.62 31.39 -13.39
CA ALA A 288 -4.44 31.31 -12.18
C ALA A 288 -3.88 30.35 -11.11
N ALA A 289 -2.89 29.52 -11.47
CA ALA A 289 -2.26 28.51 -10.62
C ALA A 289 -0.94 28.99 -10.02
#